data_AF-A0A098B9V6-F1
#
_entry.id   AF-A0A098B9V6-F1
#
_cell.length_a   1.000
_cell.length_b   1.000
_cell.length_c   1.000
_cell.angle_alpha   90.00
_cell.angle_beta   90.00
_cell.angle_gamma   90.00
#
_symmetry.space_group_name_H-M   'P 1'
#
loop_
_entity.id
_entity.type
_entity.pdbx_description
1 polymer ?
#
loop_
_entity_poly.entity_id
_entity_poly.type
_entity_poly.pdbx_seq_one_letter_code
_entity_poly.pdbx_strand_id
1 'polypeptide(L)'
;MQKASFIIQIWILAKRVMKMINIGIFSRPKRILTCSCLLILLFAEPTATASGATYLEARELPPPQGATLDDEVNINVKNFGDYEIRTGVTDSKIAVIAIHGGKIEQGTSELAYALSARNHYNYYTYLGVKNKDNASLHIPSAQFEEPAALAMVAQSETTLSIHGCSGAGEFTYIGGLDTPLAGKVKDALTEYGFTVLDAPKHLAGLSPDNIVNRNQNGGGVQLEISKGLRAQFLDADSSQLTRYVAALSEALDNRP
;
A
#
# COMPACT_ATOMS: atom_id res chain seq x y z
N MET A 1 -32.90 -12.33 -1.08
CA MET A 1 -33.92 -12.53 -0.01
C MET A 1 -33.40 -12.27 1.43
N GLN A 2 -32.10 -12.18 1.70
CA GLN A 2 -31.57 -11.95 3.07
C GLN A 2 -31.68 -10.50 3.60
N LYS A 3 -31.57 -9.47 2.73
CA LYS A 3 -31.64 -8.06 3.18
C LYS A 3 -33.00 -7.65 3.77
N ALA A 4 -34.10 -8.23 3.28
CA ALA A 4 -35.45 -7.93 3.77
C ALA A 4 -35.72 -8.49 5.17
N SER A 5 -35.18 -9.67 5.50
CA SER A 5 -35.33 -10.30 6.82
C SER A 5 -34.63 -9.50 7.92
N PHE A 6 -33.48 -8.89 7.60
CA PHE A 6 -32.69 -8.11 8.54
C PHE A 6 -33.38 -6.80 8.95
N ILE A 7 -33.98 -6.09 7.99
CA ILE A 7 -34.72 -4.84 8.25
C ILE A 7 -35.96 -5.10 9.12
N ILE A 8 -36.65 -6.23 8.89
CA ILE A 8 -37.83 -6.62 9.69
C ILE A 8 -37.44 -6.89 11.15
N GLN A 9 -36.29 -7.54 11.40
CA GLN A 9 -35.84 -7.81 12.77
C GLN A 9 -35.42 -6.54 13.53
N ILE A 10 -34.74 -5.60 12.86
CA ILE A 10 -34.39 -4.30 13.45
C ILE A 10 -35.66 -3.52 13.84
N TRP A 11 -36.66 -3.53 12.98
CA TRP A 11 -37.92 -2.82 13.22
C TRP A 11 -38.74 -3.41 14.38
N ILE A 12 -38.72 -4.74 14.56
CA ILE A 12 -39.35 -5.42 15.69
C ILE A 12 -38.62 -5.08 17.01
N LEU A 13 -37.30 -5.02 17.00
CA LEU A 13 -36.49 -4.71 18.18
C LEU A 13 -36.68 -3.25 18.62
N ALA A 14 -36.69 -2.30 17.66
CA ALA A 14 -36.97 -0.89 17.93
C ALA A 14 -38.35 -0.68 18.57
N LYS A 15 -39.38 -1.38 18.08
CA LYS A 15 -40.73 -1.34 18.66
C LYS A 15 -40.80 -1.88 20.09
N ARG A 16 -39.99 -2.88 20.44
CA ARG A 16 -39.95 -3.43 21.81
C ARG A 16 -39.29 -2.46 22.80
N VAL A 17 -38.21 -1.80 22.39
CA VAL A 17 -37.53 -0.78 23.20
C VAL A 17 -38.43 0.43 23.44
N MET A 18 -39.12 0.93 22.39
CA MET A 18 -40.06 2.04 22.53
C MET A 18 -41.25 1.70 23.42
N LYS A 19 -41.72 0.45 23.40
CA LYS A 19 -42.80 -0.01 24.29
C LYS A 19 -42.35 -0.07 25.75
N MET A 20 -41.09 -0.41 26.04
CA MET A 20 -40.56 -0.42 27.41
C MET A 20 -40.40 0.99 28.01
N ILE A 21 -40.11 1.98 27.17
CA ILE A 21 -40.02 3.39 27.59
C ILE A 21 -41.42 3.95 27.90
N ASN A 22 -42.44 3.58 27.12
CA ASN A 22 -43.80 4.12 27.25
C ASN A 22 -44.62 3.54 28.42
N ILE A 23 -44.17 2.45 29.06
CA ILE A 23 -44.85 1.81 30.22
C ILE A 23 -44.32 2.36 31.56
N GLY A 24 -43.47 3.40 31.55
CA GLY A 24 -43.10 4.13 32.78
C GLY A 24 -42.25 3.34 33.79
N ILE A 25 -41.54 2.30 33.35
CA ILE A 25 -40.72 1.44 34.21
C ILE A 25 -39.51 2.19 34.83
N PHE A 26 -39.17 3.38 34.34
CA PHE A 26 -38.16 4.26 34.94
C PHE A 26 -38.76 5.28 35.89
N SER A 27 -39.39 4.81 36.96
CA SER A 27 -39.87 5.66 38.05
C SER A 27 -39.35 5.16 39.39
N ARG A 28 -38.05 5.38 39.67
CA ARG A 28 -37.47 5.56 41.04
C ARG A 28 -35.94 5.76 41.00
N PRO A 29 -35.38 6.73 41.75
CA PRO A 29 -33.95 7.01 41.76
C PRO A 29 -33.27 6.17 42.85
N LYS A 30 -32.55 5.12 42.46
CA LYS A 30 -31.42 4.49 43.19
C LYS A 30 -31.09 3.16 42.52
N ARG A 31 -30.09 3.21 41.65
CA ARG A 31 -29.28 2.13 41.01
C ARG A 31 -29.00 2.49 39.56
N ILE A 32 -28.31 3.62 39.38
CA ILE A 32 -27.57 3.92 38.14
C ILE A 32 -26.16 3.43 38.41
N LEU A 33 -25.97 2.11 38.36
CA LEU A 33 -24.65 1.51 38.22
C LEU A 33 -24.89 0.09 37.73
N THR A 34 -24.12 -0.34 36.74
CA THR A 34 -24.14 -1.66 36.08
C THR A 34 -25.30 -1.90 35.11
N CYS A 35 -25.30 -1.23 33.95
CA CYS A 35 -25.71 -1.87 32.68
C CYS A 35 -25.32 -1.12 31.40
N SER A 36 -24.34 -0.20 31.43
CA SER A 36 -23.93 0.55 30.23
C SER A 36 -22.72 -0.05 29.48
N CYS A 37 -22.19 -1.19 29.91
CA CYS A 37 -21.01 -1.82 29.29
C CYS A 37 -21.33 -3.04 28.41
N LEU A 38 -22.61 -3.36 28.17
CA LEU A 38 -22.99 -4.58 27.44
C LEU A 38 -23.83 -4.27 26.19
N LEU A 39 -23.40 -3.29 25.40
CA LEU A 39 -23.93 -3.08 24.03
C LEU A 39 -22.93 -2.45 23.04
N ILE A 40 -21.68 -2.23 23.44
CA ILE A 40 -20.60 -1.77 22.53
C ILE A 40 -19.68 -2.94 22.09
N LEU A 41 -19.81 -4.13 22.68
CA LEU A 41 -18.96 -5.29 22.37
C LEU A 41 -19.55 -6.31 21.37
N LEU A 42 -20.57 -5.92 20.59
CA LEU A 42 -21.13 -6.77 19.51
C LEU A 42 -21.08 -6.13 18.12
N PHE A 43 -20.44 -4.97 17.96
CA PHE A 43 -20.15 -4.35 16.66
C PHE A 43 -18.67 -3.96 16.51
N ALA A 44 -17.77 -4.63 17.21
CA ALA A 44 -16.40 -4.74 16.72
C ALA A 44 -16.43 -5.80 15.62
N GLU A 45 -16.94 -5.44 14.45
CA GLU A 45 -16.59 -6.19 13.25
C GLU A 45 -15.06 -6.22 13.18
N PRO A 46 -14.43 -7.37 12.88
CA PRO A 46 -13.01 -7.36 12.60
C PRO A 46 -12.83 -6.41 11.43
N THR A 47 -12.07 -5.33 11.63
CA THR A 47 -11.69 -4.38 10.59
C THR A 47 -10.74 -5.08 9.61
N ALA A 48 -11.29 -5.98 8.80
CA ALA A 48 -10.91 -6.09 7.41
C ALA A 48 -11.62 -4.88 6.76
N THR A 49 -10.98 -3.89 6.15
CA THR A 49 -9.93 -3.98 5.15
C THR A 49 -9.38 -2.57 4.92
N ALA A 50 -8.37 -2.13 5.69
CA ALA A 50 -7.65 -0.91 5.33
C ALA A 50 -6.86 -1.10 4.03
N SER A 51 -6.42 -2.32 3.71
CA SER A 51 -5.77 -2.60 2.42
C SER A 51 -6.78 -2.65 1.27
N GLY A 52 -7.96 -3.25 1.46
CA GLY A 52 -8.95 -3.42 0.38
C GLY A 52 -9.52 -2.10 -0.14
N ALA A 53 -9.69 -1.09 0.73
CA ALA A 53 -10.19 0.22 0.35
C ALA A 53 -9.15 1.05 -0.43
N THR A 54 -7.89 1.08 0.03
CA THR A 54 -6.80 1.77 -0.67
C THR A 54 -6.48 1.13 -2.03
N TYR A 55 -6.57 -0.20 -2.14
CA TYR A 55 -6.46 -0.92 -3.42
C TYR A 55 -7.58 -0.53 -4.41
N LEU A 56 -8.78 -0.22 -3.93
CA LEU A 56 -9.93 0.15 -4.78
C LEU A 56 -9.93 1.63 -5.15
N GLU A 57 -9.51 2.53 -4.27
CA GLU A 57 -9.43 3.98 -4.55
C GLU A 57 -8.31 4.34 -5.54
N ALA A 58 -7.18 3.63 -5.50
CA ALA A 58 -6.12 3.80 -6.51
C ALA A 58 -6.60 3.52 -7.95
N ARG A 59 -7.65 2.70 -8.12
CA ARG A 59 -8.28 2.39 -9.43
C ARG A 59 -9.06 3.57 -10.00
N GLU A 60 -9.45 4.55 -9.17
CA GLU A 60 -10.23 5.72 -9.62
C GLU A 60 -9.36 6.87 -10.14
N LEU A 61 -8.02 6.73 -10.13
CA LEU A 61 -7.15 7.74 -10.70
C LEU A 61 -7.26 7.77 -12.23
N PRO A 62 -7.52 8.94 -12.84
CA PRO A 62 -7.56 9.04 -14.28
C PRO A 62 -6.19 8.62 -14.85
N PRO A 63 -6.18 7.79 -15.90
CA PRO A 63 -4.94 7.36 -16.53
C PRO A 63 -4.18 8.58 -17.09
N PRO A 64 -2.85 8.51 -17.26
CA PRO A 64 -2.10 9.54 -17.98
C PRO A 64 -2.76 9.83 -19.34
N GLN A 65 -2.63 11.07 -19.84
CA GLN A 65 -3.16 11.44 -21.15
C GLN A 65 -2.64 10.47 -22.23
N GLY A 66 -3.55 9.75 -22.90
CA GLY A 66 -3.23 8.82 -23.98
C GLY A 66 -3.15 7.34 -23.58
N ALA A 67 -3.29 6.99 -22.29
CA ALA A 67 -3.36 5.60 -21.85
C ALA A 67 -4.82 5.09 -21.90
N THR A 68 -5.04 3.97 -22.61
CA THR A 68 -6.34 3.28 -22.67
C THR A 68 -6.44 2.28 -21.51
N LEU A 69 -7.43 2.47 -20.63
CA LEU A 69 -7.75 1.55 -19.52
C LEU A 69 -8.57 0.37 -20.03
N ASP A 70 -7.96 -0.53 -20.79
CA ASP A 70 -8.66 -1.76 -21.25
C ASP A 70 -8.11 -3.04 -20.60
N ASP A 71 -7.02 -2.99 -19.82
CA ASP A 71 -6.42 -4.17 -19.18
C ASP A 71 -6.21 -3.97 -17.67
N GLU A 72 -6.96 -4.71 -16.86
CA GLU A 72 -6.72 -4.82 -15.42
C GLU A 72 -5.44 -5.63 -15.17
N VAL A 73 -4.50 -5.12 -14.35
CA VAL A 73 -3.33 -5.91 -13.94
C VAL A 73 -3.81 -7.12 -13.14
N ASN A 74 -3.80 -8.29 -13.77
CA ASN A 74 -4.20 -9.54 -13.14
C ASN A 74 -3.19 -9.95 -12.07
N ILE A 75 -3.58 -9.84 -10.80
CA ILE A 75 -2.71 -10.17 -9.66
C ILE A 75 -2.76 -11.67 -9.37
N ASN A 76 -1.63 -12.34 -9.52
CA ASN A 76 -1.39 -13.67 -8.99
C ASN A 76 -0.98 -13.58 -7.51
N VAL A 77 -1.55 -14.45 -6.67
CA VAL A 77 -1.24 -14.51 -5.23
C VAL A 77 -0.80 -15.92 -4.86
N LYS A 78 0.34 -16.03 -4.18
CA LYS A 78 0.83 -17.27 -3.56
C LYS A 78 0.99 -17.04 -2.05
N ASN A 79 0.32 -17.85 -1.25
CA ASN A 79 0.34 -17.73 0.21
C ASN A 79 1.27 -18.79 0.84
N PHE A 80 2.13 -18.36 1.77
CA PHE A 80 3.13 -19.18 2.45
C PHE A 80 2.95 -19.18 3.98
N GLY A 81 1.77 -18.79 4.47
CA GLY A 81 1.44 -18.69 5.90
C GLY A 81 1.83 -17.34 6.49
N ASP A 82 3.13 -17.09 6.66
CA ASP A 82 3.63 -15.86 7.30
C ASP A 82 3.75 -14.68 6.33
N TYR A 83 3.86 -14.97 5.04
CA TYR A 83 3.95 -14.00 3.96
C TYR A 83 3.20 -14.45 2.72
N GLU A 84 2.91 -13.50 1.83
CA GLU A 84 2.39 -13.74 0.50
C GLU A 84 3.35 -13.18 -0.56
N ILE A 85 3.40 -13.85 -1.70
CA ILE A 85 3.98 -13.28 -2.92
C ILE A 85 2.83 -12.85 -3.81
N ARG A 86 2.82 -11.59 -4.21
CA ARG A 86 1.86 -11.10 -5.19
C ARG A 86 2.58 -10.54 -6.41
N THR A 87 2.13 -10.95 -7.58
CA THR A 87 2.72 -10.50 -8.85
C THR A 87 1.66 -10.09 -9.85
N GLY A 88 1.85 -8.96 -10.52
CA GLY A 88 1.12 -8.55 -11.71
C GLY A 88 2.08 -8.50 -12.89
N VAL A 89 1.79 -9.24 -13.95
CA VAL A 89 2.65 -9.31 -15.14
C VAL A 89 1.91 -8.67 -16.31
N THR A 90 2.61 -7.79 -17.01
CA THR A 90 2.17 -7.00 -18.16
C THR A 90 3.20 -7.14 -19.29
N ASP A 91 3.01 -6.45 -20.40
CA ASP A 91 4.01 -6.31 -21.46
C ASP A 91 5.01 -5.16 -21.21
N SER A 92 4.83 -4.39 -20.12
CA SER A 92 5.69 -3.27 -19.76
C SER A 92 7.14 -3.70 -19.54
N LYS A 93 8.07 -2.81 -19.89
CA LYS A 93 9.50 -2.92 -19.59
C LYS A 93 9.88 -2.39 -18.21
N ILE A 94 8.89 -1.88 -17.47
CA ILE A 94 9.06 -1.29 -16.14
C ILE A 94 8.53 -2.27 -15.10
N ALA A 95 9.31 -2.51 -14.05
CA ALA A 95 8.87 -3.21 -12.85
C ALA A 95 8.88 -2.29 -11.63
N VAL A 96 7.79 -2.33 -10.88
CA VAL A 96 7.66 -1.68 -9.57
C VAL A 96 7.59 -2.77 -8.51
N ILE A 97 8.55 -2.76 -7.60
CA ILE A 97 8.72 -3.82 -6.61
C ILE A 97 8.67 -3.27 -5.18
N ALA A 98 8.03 -4.00 -4.28
CA ALA A 98 8.07 -3.77 -2.84
C ALA A 98 8.48 -5.08 -2.13
N ILE A 99 9.79 -5.29 -1.97
CA ILE A 99 10.33 -6.52 -1.36
C ILE A 99 10.15 -6.58 0.17
N HIS A 100 9.68 -5.48 0.77
CA HIS A 100 9.35 -5.34 2.19
C HIS A 100 7.90 -4.92 2.37
N GLY A 101 7.01 -5.56 1.62
CA GLY A 101 5.59 -5.26 1.58
C GLY A 101 4.79 -5.62 2.83
N GLY A 102 3.53 -5.18 2.82
CA GLY A 102 2.56 -5.47 3.88
C GLY A 102 2.99 -4.90 5.22
N LYS A 103 3.03 -5.75 6.25
CA LYS A 103 3.35 -5.31 7.61
C LYS A 103 4.86 -5.22 7.90
N ILE A 104 5.74 -5.47 6.91
CA ILE A 104 7.18 -5.29 7.05
C ILE A 104 7.47 -3.79 7.02
N GLU A 105 7.18 -3.12 5.89
CA GLU A 105 7.23 -1.67 5.73
C GLU A 105 5.88 -1.17 5.17
N GLN A 106 4.94 -0.91 6.07
CA GLN A 106 3.54 -0.55 5.74
C GLN A 106 3.42 0.60 4.73
N GLY A 107 2.53 0.49 3.74
CA GLY A 107 2.32 1.50 2.69
C GLY A 107 3.16 1.28 1.43
N THR A 108 4.18 0.41 1.46
CA THR A 108 5.00 0.12 0.28
C THR A 108 4.26 -0.72 -0.75
N SER A 109 3.52 -1.76 -0.33
CA SER A 109 2.70 -2.60 -1.22
C SER A 109 1.57 -1.80 -1.86
N GLU A 110 0.93 -0.91 -1.10
CA GLU A 110 -0.13 -0.04 -1.58
C GLU A 110 0.38 0.92 -2.66
N LEU A 111 1.52 1.59 -2.42
CA LEU A 111 2.15 2.47 -3.41
C LEU A 111 2.60 1.71 -4.67
N ALA A 112 3.26 0.56 -4.50
CA ALA A 112 3.73 -0.25 -5.62
C ALA A 112 2.58 -0.72 -6.51
N TYR A 113 1.48 -1.16 -5.89
CA TYR A 113 0.29 -1.56 -6.64
C TYR A 113 -0.39 -0.38 -7.31
N ALA A 114 -0.59 0.73 -6.61
CA ALA A 114 -1.27 1.90 -7.16
C ALA A 114 -0.54 2.44 -8.41
N LEU A 115 0.79 2.47 -8.37
CA LEU A 115 1.60 2.86 -9.52
C LEU A 115 1.51 1.85 -10.66
N SER A 116 1.59 0.55 -10.37
CA SER A 116 1.44 -0.49 -11.40
C SER A 116 0.06 -0.47 -12.04
N ALA A 117 -1.00 -0.36 -11.25
CA ALA A 117 -2.38 -0.34 -11.73
C ALA A 117 -2.65 0.88 -12.62
N ARG A 118 -2.11 2.05 -12.25
CA ARG A 118 -2.28 3.29 -13.03
C ARG A 118 -1.54 3.26 -14.37
N ASN A 119 -0.32 2.72 -14.40
CA ASN A 119 0.56 2.81 -15.56
C ASN A 119 0.73 1.47 -16.31
N HIS A 120 0.02 0.44 -15.89
CA HIS A 120 0.14 -0.91 -16.43
C HIS A 120 1.59 -1.45 -16.39
N TYR A 121 2.29 -1.20 -15.28
CA TYR A 121 3.65 -1.73 -15.05
C TYR A 121 3.62 -3.13 -14.44
N ASN A 122 4.72 -3.86 -14.56
CA ASN A 122 4.89 -5.10 -13.79
C ASN A 122 4.94 -4.78 -12.29
N TYR A 123 4.30 -5.62 -11.50
CA TYR A 123 4.17 -5.45 -10.05
C TYR A 123 4.69 -6.66 -9.31
N TYR A 124 5.48 -6.40 -8.26
CA TYR A 124 5.89 -7.41 -7.30
C TYR A 124 5.74 -6.89 -5.88
N THR A 125 5.23 -7.74 -4.98
CA THR A 125 5.45 -7.52 -3.55
C THR A 125 5.66 -8.82 -2.78
N TYR A 126 6.60 -8.76 -1.84
CA TYR A 126 6.78 -9.74 -0.77
C TYR A 126 6.09 -9.20 0.48
N LEU A 127 4.90 -9.73 0.77
CA LEU A 127 3.94 -9.11 1.67
C LEU A 127 3.90 -9.86 3.00
N GLY A 128 4.44 -9.24 4.06
CA GLY A 128 4.36 -9.81 5.41
C GLY A 128 2.94 -9.72 5.99
N VAL A 129 2.35 -10.86 6.39
CA VAL A 129 0.97 -10.95 6.88
C VAL A 129 0.85 -11.36 8.34
N LYS A 130 1.96 -11.67 9.03
CA LYS A 130 1.97 -12.09 10.45
C LYS A 130 1.16 -11.13 11.33
N ASN A 131 0.54 -11.66 12.37
CA ASN A 131 -0.16 -10.83 13.36
C ASN A 131 0.78 -9.93 14.16
N LYS A 132 2.03 -10.35 14.35
CA LYS A 132 3.09 -9.61 15.04
C LYS A 132 4.44 -10.00 14.45
N ASP A 133 5.47 -9.21 14.74
CA ASP A 133 6.86 -9.54 14.41
C ASP A 133 7.08 -9.74 12.89
N ASN A 134 6.57 -8.83 12.07
CA ASN A 134 6.83 -8.85 10.63
C ASN A 134 8.25 -8.36 10.30
N ALA A 135 8.92 -7.65 11.21
CA ALA A 135 10.32 -7.27 11.06
C ALA A 135 11.23 -8.49 10.89
N SER A 136 10.86 -9.66 11.44
CA SER A 136 11.61 -10.91 11.24
C SER A 136 11.61 -11.41 9.79
N LEU A 137 10.71 -10.88 8.94
CA LEU A 137 10.61 -11.22 7.52
C LEU A 137 11.43 -10.28 6.63
N HIS A 138 12.09 -9.27 7.20
CA HIS A 138 12.90 -8.33 6.44
C HIS A 138 14.21 -9.00 5.97
N ILE A 139 14.30 -9.26 4.67
CA ILE A 139 15.51 -9.78 4.01
C ILE A 139 16.24 -8.61 3.34
N PRO A 140 17.54 -8.36 3.61
CA PRO A 140 18.28 -7.30 2.95
C PRO A 140 18.20 -7.38 1.42
N SER A 141 18.07 -6.24 0.74
CA SER A 141 17.87 -6.18 -0.72
C SER A 141 18.97 -6.86 -1.54
N ALA A 142 20.21 -6.83 -1.05
CA ALA A 142 21.36 -7.51 -1.67
C ALA A 142 21.34 -9.05 -1.51
N GLN A 143 20.48 -9.57 -0.64
CA GLN A 143 20.32 -11.00 -0.35
C GLN A 143 18.91 -11.49 -0.73
N PHE A 144 18.11 -10.64 -1.39
CA PHE A 144 16.74 -10.97 -1.74
C PHE A 144 16.73 -11.83 -3.01
N GLU A 145 16.52 -13.14 -2.85
CA GLU A 145 16.61 -14.13 -3.93
C GLU A 145 15.29 -14.86 -4.20
N GLU A 146 14.15 -14.24 -3.90
CA GLU A 146 12.85 -14.86 -4.22
C GLU A 146 12.70 -14.99 -5.77
N PRO A 147 12.42 -16.19 -6.30
CA PRO A 147 12.50 -16.45 -7.73
C PRO A 147 11.60 -15.59 -8.62
N ALA A 148 10.39 -15.25 -8.19
CA ALA A 148 9.48 -14.43 -8.99
C ALA A 148 9.98 -12.98 -9.09
N ALA A 149 10.51 -12.42 -8.01
CA ALA A 149 11.15 -11.10 -8.02
C ALA A 149 12.33 -11.06 -8.99
N LEU A 150 13.24 -12.03 -8.86
CA LEU A 150 14.43 -12.13 -9.71
C LEU A 150 14.07 -12.24 -11.19
N ALA A 151 13.10 -13.09 -11.52
CA ALA A 151 12.66 -13.27 -12.89
C ALA A 151 12.04 -11.99 -13.48
N MET A 152 11.23 -11.27 -12.70
CA MET A 152 10.60 -10.03 -13.13
C MET A 152 11.62 -8.91 -13.35
N VAL A 153 12.53 -8.72 -12.39
CA VAL A 153 13.57 -7.70 -12.47
C VAL A 153 14.50 -7.97 -13.65
N ALA A 154 14.98 -9.21 -13.82
CA ALA A 154 15.88 -9.58 -14.91
C ALA A 154 15.26 -9.41 -16.32
N GLN A 155 13.93 -9.42 -16.42
CA GLN A 155 13.19 -9.18 -17.68
C GLN A 155 12.85 -7.72 -17.92
N SER A 156 13.05 -6.85 -16.92
CA SER A 156 12.72 -5.42 -17.00
C SER A 156 13.93 -4.61 -17.45
N GLU A 157 13.68 -3.51 -18.16
CA GLU A 157 14.71 -2.51 -18.50
C GLU A 157 14.84 -1.46 -17.39
N THR A 158 13.74 -1.19 -16.69
CA THR A 158 13.68 -0.24 -15.58
C THR A 158 13.07 -0.92 -14.36
N THR A 159 13.66 -0.67 -13.20
CA THR A 159 13.13 -1.18 -11.92
C THR A 159 13.09 -0.05 -10.91
N LEU A 160 11.91 0.15 -10.31
CA LEU A 160 11.70 1.02 -9.17
C LEU A 160 11.43 0.15 -7.93
N SER A 161 12.32 0.21 -6.93
CA SER A 161 12.13 -0.50 -5.64
C SER A 161 11.64 0.47 -4.58
N ILE A 162 10.52 0.14 -3.94
CA ILE A 162 9.85 0.95 -2.92
C ILE A 162 10.11 0.32 -1.56
N HIS A 163 10.79 1.07 -0.69
CA HIS A 163 11.10 0.74 0.69
C HIS A 163 10.57 1.78 1.66
N GLY A 164 10.51 1.41 2.92
CA GLY A 164 10.16 2.25 4.04
C GLY A 164 11.33 2.42 5.01
N CYS A 165 11.70 3.66 5.29
CA CYS A 165 12.67 3.98 6.33
C CYS A 165 11.99 4.51 7.61
N SER A 166 12.77 4.58 8.69
CA SER A 166 12.33 5.19 9.95
C SER A 166 12.32 6.72 9.85
N GLY A 167 11.40 7.37 10.57
CA GLY A 167 11.31 8.82 10.62
C GLY A 167 9.86 9.28 10.76
N ALA A 168 9.61 10.22 11.66
CA ALA A 168 8.27 10.78 11.88
C ALA A 168 7.93 11.94 10.94
N GLY A 169 8.94 12.62 10.38
CA GLY A 169 8.73 13.61 9.33
C GLY A 169 8.34 12.97 8.00
N GLU A 170 7.90 13.80 7.06
CA GLU A 170 7.51 13.38 5.72
C GLU A 170 8.63 13.67 4.72
N PHE A 171 9.37 12.63 4.36
CA PHE A 171 10.45 12.71 3.37
C PHE A 171 10.65 11.38 2.64
N THR A 172 11.34 11.49 1.50
CA THR A 172 11.83 10.37 0.71
C THR A 172 13.33 10.52 0.49
N TYR A 173 14.09 9.44 0.70
CA TYR A 173 15.44 9.33 0.13
C TYR A 173 15.38 8.60 -1.22
N ILE A 174 16.22 9.03 -2.16
CA ILE A 174 16.31 8.42 -3.50
C ILE A 174 17.75 7.97 -3.75
N GLY A 175 17.89 6.77 -4.29
CA GLY A 175 19.16 6.19 -4.69
C GLY A 175 19.00 5.19 -5.84
N GLY A 176 19.91 4.22 -5.91
CA GLY A 176 20.02 3.25 -7.00
C GLY A 176 21.11 3.63 -8.02
N LEU A 177 21.42 2.70 -8.93
CA LEU A 177 22.47 2.89 -9.94
C LEU A 177 21.99 3.61 -11.20
N ASP A 178 20.68 3.67 -11.44
CA ASP A 178 20.10 4.52 -12.51
C ASP A 178 20.03 5.97 -12.06
N THR A 179 21.19 6.62 -12.00
CA THR A 179 21.30 8.02 -11.54
C THR A 179 20.54 9.03 -12.40
N PRO A 180 20.45 8.89 -13.75
CA PRO A 180 19.60 9.76 -14.56
C PRO A 180 18.11 9.65 -14.18
N LEU A 181 17.57 8.43 -14.03
CA LEU A 181 16.17 8.26 -13.64
C LEU A 181 15.93 8.70 -12.20
N ALA A 182 16.86 8.43 -11.28
CA ALA A 182 16.78 8.91 -9.90
C ALA A 182 16.67 10.45 -9.84
N GLY A 183 17.40 11.16 -10.71
CA GLY A 183 17.29 12.62 -10.87
C GLY A 183 15.88 13.05 -11.31
N LYS A 184 15.32 12.41 -12.34
CA LYS A 184 13.95 12.69 -12.80
C LYS A 184 12.90 12.44 -11.72
N VAL A 185 13.02 11.35 -10.98
CA VAL A 185 12.11 11.02 -9.89
C VAL A 185 12.23 12.05 -8.76
N LYS A 186 13.45 12.51 -8.44
CA LYS A 186 13.68 13.60 -7.48
C LYS A 186 12.98 14.89 -7.92
N ASP A 187 13.15 15.29 -9.17
CA ASP A 187 12.60 16.53 -9.70
C ASP A 187 11.07 16.49 -9.70
N ALA A 188 10.46 15.40 -10.20
CA ALA A 188 9.01 15.24 -10.22
C ALA A 188 8.42 15.22 -8.81
N LEU A 189 9.00 14.48 -7.86
CA LEU A 189 8.52 14.48 -6.47
C LEU A 189 8.60 15.87 -5.84
N THR A 190 9.68 16.61 -6.11
CA THR A 190 9.87 17.97 -5.59
C THR A 190 8.84 18.95 -6.17
N GLU A 191 8.54 18.85 -7.47
CA GLU A 191 7.52 19.67 -8.14
C GLU A 191 6.12 19.41 -7.59
N TYR A 192 5.82 18.17 -7.22
CA TYR A 192 4.58 17.80 -6.55
C TYR A 192 4.56 18.19 -5.05
N GLY A 193 5.62 18.83 -4.54
CA GLY A 193 5.71 19.37 -3.20
C GLY A 193 6.15 18.36 -2.14
N PHE A 194 6.72 17.21 -2.53
CA PHE A 194 7.30 16.25 -1.58
C PHE A 194 8.73 16.64 -1.21
N THR A 195 9.09 16.37 0.05
CA THR A 195 10.48 16.58 0.50
C THR A 195 11.35 15.40 0.07
N VAL A 196 12.36 15.67 -0.75
CA VAL A 196 13.38 14.68 -1.14
C VAL A 196 14.72 15.04 -0.52
N LEU A 197 15.35 14.08 0.14
CA LEU A 197 16.63 14.24 0.81
C LEU A 197 17.71 13.34 0.20
N ASP A 198 18.97 13.65 0.45
CA ASP A 198 20.08 12.81 0.02
C ASP A 198 20.12 11.51 0.83
N ALA A 199 20.17 10.38 0.14
CA ALA A 199 20.16 9.07 0.80
C ALA A 199 21.44 8.85 1.61
N PRO A 200 21.35 8.44 2.89
CA PRO A 200 22.53 7.99 3.61
C PRO A 200 23.08 6.73 2.93
N LYS A 201 24.41 6.54 2.96
CA LYS A 201 25.09 5.47 2.19
C LYS A 201 24.47 4.07 2.33
N HIS A 202 23.98 3.73 3.52
CA HIS A 202 23.39 2.42 3.80
C HIS A 202 21.97 2.23 3.23
N LEU A 203 21.29 3.32 2.83
CA LEU A 203 19.97 3.32 2.20
C LEU A 203 20.03 3.75 0.72
N ALA A 204 21.22 4.03 0.19
CA ALA A 204 21.37 4.59 -1.15
C ALA A 204 21.20 3.56 -2.28
N GLY A 205 21.02 2.27 -1.97
CA GLY A 205 20.77 1.24 -2.97
C GLY A 205 21.90 1.03 -4.00
N LEU A 206 23.14 1.39 -3.69
CA LEU A 206 24.26 1.44 -4.65
C LEU A 206 24.99 0.11 -4.87
N SER A 207 24.65 -0.96 -4.13
CA SER A 207 25.26 -2.26 -4.34
C SER A 207 24.78 -2.88 -5.67
N PRO A 208 25.66 -3.40 -6.54
CA PRO A 208 25.24 -4.18 -7.71
C PRO A 208 24.41 -5.42 -7.35
N ASP A 209 24.62 -5.99 -6.17
CA ASP A 209 23.87 -7.16 -5.68
C ASP A 209 22.46 -6.79 -5.21
N ASN A 210 22.18 -5.51 -4.95
CA ASN A 210 20.84 -5.05 -4.61
C ASN A 210 19.88 -5.41 -5.75
N ILE A 211 18.79 -6.12 -5.43
CA ILE A 211 17.81 -6.57 -6.41
C ILE A 211 17.34 -5.46 -7.36
N VAL A 212 17.21 -4.21 -6.91
CA VAL A 212 16.79 -3.10 -7.79
C VAL A 212 17.72 -2.87 -8.98
N ASN A 213 19.01 -3.22 -8.86
CA ASN A 213 20.03 -3.03 -9.88
C ASN A 213 20.26 -4.26 -10.78
N ARG A 214 19.50 -5.35 -10.58
CA ARG A 214 19.69 -6.61 -11.31
C ARG A 214 18.83 -6.70 -12.58
N ASN A 215 18.38 -5.56 -13.09
CA ASN A 215 17.62 -5.44 -14.32
C ASN A 215 18.53 -5.48 -15.56
N GLN A 216 17.95 -5.42 -16.76
CA GLN A 216 18.71 -5.54 -18.02
C GLN A 216 19.79 -4.46 -18.20
N ASN A 217 19.59 -3.29 -17.59
CA ASN A 217 20.50 -2.15 -17.69
C ASN A 217 21.51 -2.09 -16.53
N GLY A 218 21.45 -3.04 -15.58
CA GLY A 218 22.37 -3.09 -14.44
C GLY A 218 22.17 -1.96 -13.42
N GLY A 219 21.03 -1.28 -13.45
CA GLY A 219 20.75 -0.18 -12.54
C GLY A 219 19.27 0.17 -12.48
N GLY A 220 18.75 0.31 -11.27
CA GLY A 220 17.40 0.79 -11.02
C GLY A 220 17.39 1.96 -10.05
N VAL A 221 16.19 2.35 -9.62
CA VAL A 221 15.95 3.44 -8.67
C VAL A 221 15.36 2.89 -7.39
N GLN A 222 15.93 3.28 -6.25
CA GLN A 222 15.45 2.92 -4.93
C GLN A 222 14.81 4.12 -4.24
N LEU A 223 13.60 3.95 -3.72
CA LEU A 223 12.92 4.90 -2.85
C LEU A 223 12.92 4.37 -1.43
N GLU A 224 13.25 5.24 -0.48
CA GLU A 224 13.25 4.95 0.95
C GLU A 224 12.36 5.99 1.63
N ILE A 225 11.12 5.59 1.92
CA ILE A 225 10.05 6.51 2.29
C ILE A 225 9.85 6.48 3.80
N SER A 226 9.94 7.65 4.44
CA SER A 226 9.75 7.79 5.88
C SER A 226 8.42 7.21 6.37
N LYS A 227 8.40 6.75 7.63
CA LYS A 227 7.17 6.27 8.28
C LYS A 227 6.09 7.35 8.34
N GLY A 228 6.46 8.61 8.57
CA GLY A 228 5.55 9.76 8.54
C GLY A 228 4.81 9.86 7.21
N LEU A 229 5.55 9.87 6.10
CA LEU A 229 4.95 9.97 4.76
C LEU A 229 4.13 8.72 4.39
N ARG A 230 4.63 7.51 4.68
CA ARG A 230 3.88 6.27 4.36
C ARG A 230 2.57 6.15 5.13
N ALA A 231 2.48 6.71 6.34
CA ALA A 231 1.21 6.74 7.06
C ALA A 231 0.14 7.52 6.28
N GLN A 232 0.54 8.61 5.61
CA GLN A 232 -0.36 9.40 4.76
C GLN A 232 -0.87 8.64 3.52
N PHE A 233 -0.13 7.62 3.05
CA PHE A 233 -0.60 6.78 1.95
C PHE A 233 -1.72 5.82 2.34
N LEU A 234 -1.90 5.60 3.65
CA LEU A 234 -2.91 4.71 4.21
C LEU A 234 -4.09 5.47 4.82
N ASP A 235 -4.09 6.80 4.71
CA ASP A 235 -5.20 7.63 5.15
C ASP A 235 -6.41 7.46 4.23
N ALA A 236 -7.61 7.63 4.80
CA ALA A 236 -8.87 7.28 4.14
C ALA A 236 -9.23 8.15 2.93
N ASP A 237 -8.57 9.30 2.73
CA ASP A 237 -8.79 10.13 1.53
C ASP A 237 -7.82 9.81 0.39
N SER A 238 -6.79 8.98 0.64
CA SER A 238 -5.77 8.54 -0.32
C SER A 238 -5.05 9.67 -1.09
N SER A 239 -5.23 10.94 -0.73
CA SER A 239 -4.82 12.10 -1.54
C SER A 239 -3.30 12.19 -1.70
N GLN A 240 -2.56 11.85 -0.65
CA GLN A 240 -1.09 11.82 -0.68
C GLN A 240 -0.57 10.66 -1.51
N LEU A 241 -1.19 9.47 -1.42
CA LEU A 241 -0.86 8.33 -2.28
C LEU A 241 -1.08 8.70 -3.75
N THR A 242 -2.23 9.28 -4.08
CA THR A 242 -2.57 9.73 -5.43
C THR A 242 -1.56 10.70 -6.01
N ARG A 243 -1.19 11.74 -5.25
CA ARG A 243 -0.20 12.74 -5.68
C ARG A 243 1.18 12.13 -5.85
N TYR A 244 1.58 11.23 -4.94
CA TYR A 244 2.87 10.55 -5.03
C TYR A 244 2.93 9.64 -6.26
N VAL A 245 1.87 8.88 -6.53
CA VAL A 245 1.75 8.06 -7.75
C VAL A 245 1.84 8.93 -9.00
N ALA A 246 1.14 10.07 -9.05
CA ALA A 246 1.19 10.98 -10.21
C ALA A 246 2.62 11.48 -10.49
N ALA A 247 3.35 11.89 -9.46
CA ALA A 247 4.75 12.31 -9.59
C ALA A 247 5.65 11.18 -10.11
N LEU A 248 5.48 9.96 -9.60
CA LEU A 248 6.24 8.80 -10.08
C LEU A 248 5.90 8.44 -11.53
N SER A 249 4.61 8.45 -11.90
CA SER A 249 4.15 8.21 -13.28
C SER A 249 4.81 9.20 -14.24
N GLU A 250 4.84 10.48 -13.89
CA GLU A 250 5.44 11.54 -14.73
C GLU A 250 6.93 11.31 -14.97
N ALA A 251 7.68 10.89 -13.96
CA ALA A 251 9.10 10.59 -14.10
C ALA A 251 9.37 9.31 -14.92
N LEU A 252 8.52 8.29 -14.79
CA LEU A 252 8.71 6.97 -15.41
C LEU A 252 8.23 6.90 -16.86
N ASP A 253 7.18 7.62 -17.23
CA ASP A 253 6.63 7.59 -18.59
C ASP A 253 7.38 8.53 -19.55
N ASN A 254 7.94 9.64 -19.07
CA ASN A 254 8.67 10.62 -19.89
C ASN A 254 10.15 10.22 -20.13
N ARG A 255 10.38 9.01 -20.65
CA ARG A 255 11.71 8.55 -21.08
C ARG A 255 12.05 9.11 -22.48
N PRO A 256 13.30 9.54 -22.73
CA PRO A 256 13.75 9.91 -24.07
C PRO A 256 13.79 8.72 -25.02
#